data_AF-A0AAU3MHD7-F1
#
_entry.id   AF-A0AAU3MHD7-F1
#
_cell.length_a   1.000
_cell.length_b   1.000
_cell.length_c   1.000
_cell.angle_alpha   90.00
_cell.angle_beta   90.00
_cell.angle_gamma   90.00
#
_symmetry.space_group_name_H-M   'P 1'
#
loop_
_entity.id
_entity.type
_entity.pdbx_description
1 polymer ?
#
loop_
_entity_poly.entity_id
_entity_poly.type
_entity_poly.pdbx_seq_one_letter_code
_entity_poly.pdbx_strand_id
1 'polypeptide(L)'
;MTTKHVRRSYSFACLNCGHGWEESTYDIDVSVSEHARITADYHLAGQRAPSPLQSPRCPACEGRRIRIMRPGRVNSARSHES
;
A
#
# COMPACT_ATOMS: atom_id res chain seq x y z
N MET A 1 19.21 -8.81 -16.93
CA MET A 1 18.08 -8.16 -16.25
C MET A 1 17.12 -9.23 -15.79
N THR A 2 16.77 -9.26 -14.49
CA THR A 2 15.81 -10.23 -13.93
C THR A 2 14.57 -9.49 -13.51
N THR A 3 13.41 -9.94 -13.96
CA THR A 3 12.11 -9.40 -13.55
C THR A 3 11.37 -10.45 -12.75
N LYS A 4 10.84 -10.03 -11.60
CA LYS A 4 10.06 -10.86 -10.69
C LYS A 4 8.71 -10.20 -10.48
N HIS A 5 7.66 -10.94 -10.83
CA HIS A 5 6.29 -10.55 -10.54
C HIS A 5 5.91 -10.96 -9.11
N VAL A 6 5.36 -10.03 -8.33
CA VAL A 6 4.98 -10.24 -6.92
C VAL A 6 3.60 -9.66 -6.67
N ARG A 7 2.70 -10.44 -6.08
CA ARG A 7 1.42 -9.93 -5.57
C ARG A 7 1.54 -9.53 -4.10
N ARG A 8 1.14 -8.31 -3.76
CA ARG A 8 1.11 -7.82 -2.38
C ARG A 8 -0.15 -7.01 -2.11
N SER A 9 -0.82 -7.35 -1.02
CA SER A 9 -1.88 -6.54 -0.44
C SER A 9 -1.28 -5.65 0.65
N TYR A 10 -1.81 -4.43 0.79
CA TYR A 10 -1.36 -3.48 1.80
C TYR A 10 -2.54 -3.07 2.67
N SER A 11 -2.26 -2.87 3.95
CA SER A 11 -3.23 -2.36 4.90
C SER A 11 -2.73 -1.02 5.43
N PHE A 12 -3.63 -0.08 5.61
CA PHE A 12 -3.30 1.26 6.07
C PHE A 12 -4.13 1.63 7.30
N ALA A 13 -3.54 2.46 8.15
CA ALA A 13 -4.23 3.09 9.26
C ALA A 13 -3.89 4.58 9.31
N CYS A 14 -4.92 5.42 9.36
CA CYS A 14 -4.75 6.85 9.57
C CYS A 14 -4.43 7.11 11.03
N LEU A 15 -3.29 7.74 11.30
CA LEU A 15 -2.91 8.19 12.64
C LEU A 15 -3.58 9.51 13.03
N ASN A 16 -4.34 10.12 12.11
CA ASN A 16 -5.08 11.36 12.40
C ASN A 16 -6.48 11.06 12.94
N CYS A 17 -7.24 10.18 12.29
CA CYS A 17 -8.62 9.86 12.67
C CYS A 17 -8.84 8.40 13.09
N GLY A 18 -7.83 7.54 13.03
CA GLY A 18 -7.94 6.12 13.38
C GLY A 18 -8.55 5.22 12.30
N HIS A 19 -9.00 5.77 11.16
CA HIS A 19 -9.58 4.98 10.07
C HIS A 19 -8.56 4.00 9.47
N GLY A 20 -8.88 2.72 9.48
CA GLY A 20 -8.13 1.67 8.82
C GLY A 20 -8.83 1.22 7.54
N TRP A 21 -8.06 1.02 6.47
CA TRP A 21 -8.56 0.46 5.23
C TRP A 21 -7.56 -0.54 4.66
N GLU A 22 -8.07 -1.52 3.93
CA GLU A 22 -7.27 -2.45 3.15
C GLU A 22 -7.31 -2.00 1.70
N GLU A 23 -6.13 -1.87 1.10
CA GLU A 23 -5.99 -1.53 -0.31
C GLU A 23 -5.91 -2.83 -1.10
N SER A 24 -6.52 -2.82 -2.29
CA SER A 24 -6.61 -3.98 -3.17
C SER A 24 -5.23 -4.58 -3.48
N THR A 25 -5.21 -5.87 -3.82
CA THR A 25 -3.96 -6.58 -4.16
C THR A 25 -3.26 -5.92 -5.34
N TYR A 26 -2.01 -5.49 -5.13
CA TYR A 26 -1.15 -4.97 -6.17
C TYR A 26 -0.38 -6.09 -6.83
N ASP A 27 -0.28 -6.01 -8.15
CA ASP A 27 0.68 -6.75 -8.96
C ASP A 27 1.92 -5.87 -9.16
N ILE A 28 3.08 -6.36 -8.73
CA ILE A 28 4.32 -5.58 -8.67
C ILE A 28 5.39 -6.28 -9.50
N ASP A 29 5.85 -5.62 -10.56
CA ASP A 29 6.93 -6.08 -11.41
C ASP A 29 8.26 -5.48 -10.93
N VAL A 30 9.02 -6.29 -10.22
CA VAL A 30 10.34 -5.91 -9.69
C VAL A 30 11.41 -6.31 -10.68
N SER A 31 12.04 -5.32 -11.30
CA SER A 31 13.15 -5.53 -12.24
C SER A 31 14.47 -5.11 -11.62
N VAL A 32 15.48 -5.96 -11.79
CA VAL A 32 16.86 -5.71 -11.36
C VAL A 32 17.75 -5.60 -12.60
N SER A 33 18.32 -4.42 -12.81
CA SER A 33 19.28 -4.16 -13.89
C SER A 33 20.67 -4.70 -13.56
N GLU A 34 21.53 -4.83 -14.58
CA GLU A 34 22.93 -5.23 -14.42
C GLU A 34 23.76 -4.34 -13.48
N HIS A 35 23.39 -3.06 -13.34
CA HIS A 35 24.00 -2.13 -12.37
C HIS A 35 23.40 -2.24 -10.95
N ALA A 36 22.75 -3.35 -10.60
CA ALA A 36 22.02 -3.54 -9.34
C ALA A 36 20.95 -2.48 -9.06
N ARG A 37 20.48 -1.76 -10.10
CA ARG A 37 19.37 -0.82 -9.98
C ARG A 37 18.07 -1.61 -9.89
N ILE A 38 17.30 -1.34 -8.83
CA ILE A 38 15.98 -1.95 -8.60
C ILE A 38 14.91 -0.97 -9.04
N THR A 39 14.02 -1.42 -9.91
CA THR A 39 12.82 -0.69 -10.32
C THR A 39 11.59 -1.54 -10.06
N ALA A 40 10.53 -0.95 -9.52
CA ALA A 40 9.27 -1.62 -9.26
C ALA A 40 8.15 -0.87 -10.01
N ASP A 41 7.44 -1.57 -10.88
CA ASP A 41 6.21 -1.09 -11.50
C ASP A 41 5.01 -1.65 -10.73
N TYR A 42 4.00 -0.81 -10.46
CA TYR A 42 2.87 -1.13 -9.61
C TYR A 42 1.59 -1.11 -10.43
N HIS A 43 0.85 -2.21 -10.40
CA HIS A 43 -0.45 -2.35 -11.02
C HIS A 43 -1.51 -2.62 -9.95
N LEU A 44 -2.65 -1.93 -10.04
CA LEU A 44 -3.83 -2.13 -9.21
C LEU A 44 -4.98 -2.55 -10.12
N ALA A 45 -5.57 -3.72 -9.87
CA ALA A 45 -6.63 -4.28 -10.72
C ALA A 45 -6.24 -4.32 -12.23
N GLY A 46 -4.96 -4.56 -12.53
CA GLY A 46 -4.44 -4.59 -13.89
C GLY A 46 -4.14 -3.22 -14.52
N GLN A 47 -4.38 -2.11 -13.83
CA GLN A 47 -4.05 -0.76 -14.29
C GLN A 47 -2.82 -0.21 -13.59
N ARG A 48 -1.96 0.52 -14.33
CA ARG A 48 -0.79 1.18 -13.75
C ARG A 48 -1.22 2.19 -12.68
N ALA A 49 -0.65 2.05 -11.49
CA ALA A 49 -0.96 2.85 -10.33
C ALA A 49 0.32 3.46 -9.74
N PRO A 50 0.24 4.62 -9.07
CA PRO A 50 1.36 5.11 -8.29
C PRO A 50 1.70 4.10 -7.18
N SER A 51 2.95 4.15 -6.72
CA SER A 51 3.35 3.32 -5.58
C SER A 51 2.46 3.66 -4.37
N PRO A 52 1.82 2.67 -3.73
CA PRO A 52 1.03 2.88 -2.52
C PRO A 52 1.85 3.49 -1.36
N LEU A 53 3.19 3.45 -1.46
CA LEU A 53 4.13 3.96 -0.46
C LEU A 53 4.47 5.44 -0.65
N GLN A 54 4.18 6.04 -1.81
CA GLN A 54 4.68 7.38 -2.12
C GLN A 54 3.98 8.48 -1.32
N SER A 55 2.65 8.42 -1.20
CA SER A 55 1.85 9.37 -0.41
C SER A 55 0.41 8.87 -0.31
N PRO A 56 0.11 7.87 0.52
CA PRO A 56 -1.27 7.50 0.77
C PRO A 56 -1.99 8.68 1.45
N ARG A 57 -3.28 8.85 1.14
CA ARG A 57 -4.17 9.84 1.79
C ARG A 57 -5.34 9.11 2.41
N CYS A 58 -5.76 9.57 3.58
CA CYS A 58 -6.87 8.91 4.28
C CYS A 58 -8.16 9.23 3.53
N PRO A 59 -8.94 8.23 3.07
CA PRO A 59 -10.19 8.49 2.36
C PRO A 59 -11.26 9.13 3.27
N ALA A 60 -11.11 9.03 4.60
CA ALA A 60 -12.06 9.56 5.56
C ALA A 60 -11.75 10.99 6.05
N CYS A 61 -10.47 11.42 6.08
CA CYS A 61 -10.10 12.75 6.59
C CYS A 61 -9.01 13.47 5.79
N GLU A 62 -8.58 12.92 4.65
CA GLU A 62 -7.53 13.45 3.76
C GLU A 62 -6.14 13.63 4.43
N GLY A 63 -6.00 13.15 5.66
CA GLY A 63 -4.76 13.19 6.42
C GLY A 63 -3.65 12.38 5.75
N ARG A 64 -2.41 12.89 5.86
CA ARG A 64 -1.19 12.28 5.31
C ARG A 64 -0.40 11.45 6.34
N ARG A 65 -0.81 11.48 7.62
CA ARG A 65 -0.19 10.67 8.69
C ARG A 65 -0.74 9.25 8.64
N ILE A 66 -0.15 8.41 7.82
CA ILE A 66 -0.65 7.06 7.54
C ILE A 66 0.44 6.04 7.88
N ARG A 67 0.04 5.00 8.61
CA ARG A 67 0.88 3.84 8.92
C ARG A 67 0.52 2.68 8.01
N ILE A 68 1.53 2.09 7.40
CA ILE A 68 1.40 0.89 6.57
C ILE A 68 1.56 -0.33 7.46
N MET A 69 0.62 -1.27 7.33
CA MET A 69 0.57 -2.52 8.08
C MET A 69 0.72 -3.71 7.14
N ARG A 70 1.08 -4.87 7.71
CA ARG A 70 1.02 -6.13 6.96
C ARG A 70 -0.44 -6.47 6.64
N PRO A 71 -0.73 -7.03 5.46
CA PRO A 71 -2.07 -7.48 5.09
C PRO A 71 -2.63 -8.46 6.13
N GLY A 72 -3.94 -8.37 6.40
CA GLY A 72 -4.63 -9.23 7.36
C GLY A 72 -4.64 -8.73 8.82
N ARG A 73 -4.28 -7.47 9.09
CA ARG A 73 -4.36 -6.86 10.44
C ARG A 73 -5.34 -5.68 10.54
N VAL A 74 -6.39 -5.62 9.71
CA VAL A 74 -7.40 -4.55 9.76
C VAL A 74 -8.75 -5.08 10.23
N ASN A 75 -8.76 -5.84 11.32
CA ASN A 75 -10.02 -6.27 11.96
C ASN A 75 -10.14 -5.81 13.42
N SER A 76 -9.50 -4.70 13.79
CA SER A 76 -9.51 -4.22 15.19
C SER A 76 -9.70 -2.71 15.36
N ALA A 77 -9.86 -1.93 14.30
CA ALA A 77 -10.19 -0.50 14.44
C ALA A 77 -11.72 -0.33 14.53
N ARG A 78 -12.35 -0.99 15.49
CA ARG A 78 -13.74 -0.73 15.89
C ARG A 78 -13.72 -0.17 17.31
N SER A 79 -14.32 1.01 17.43
CA SER A 79 -14.70 1.69 18.67
C SER A 79 -13.57 2.34 19.48
N HIS A 80 -13.42 3.65 19.31
CA HIS A 80 -13.29 4.52 20.47
C HIS A 80 -14.30 5.67 20.30
N GLU A 81 -15.54 5.39 20.73
CA GLU A 81 -16.43 6.42 21.23
C GLU A 81 -15.99 6.74 22.66
N SER A 82 -15.82 8.03 22.98
CA SER A 82 -16.14 8.67 24.27
C SER A 82 -15.92 10.17 24.14
#